data_AF-A0A3A8LIU7-F1
#
_entry.id   AF-A0A3A8LIU7-F1
#
_cell.length_a   1.000
_cell.length_b   1.000
_cell.length_c   1.000
_cell.angle_alpha   90.00
_cell.angle_beta   90.00
_cell.angle_gamma   90.00
#
_symmetry.space_group_name_H-M   'P 1'
#
loop_
_entity.id
_entity.type
_entity.pdbx_description
1 polymer ?
#
loop_
_entity_poly.entity_id
_entity_poly.type
_entity_poly.pdbx_seq_one_letter_code
_entity_poly.pdbx_strand_id
1 'polypeptide(L)'
;MTPTYKHEKLGAEVGALVDAKQAAYGDAFGKAGQVLSVLYPDGIPLAKLNDALTVVRILDKLFRIATDRDALGESPWQDVAGYALLALERQRRMKDGRQQP
;
A
#
# COMPACT_ATOMS: atom_id res chain seq x y z
N MET A 1 23.88 -35.11 -6.55
CA MET A 1 23.24 -34.15 -7.48
C MET A 1 22.75 -32.97 -6.67
N THR A 2 23.46 -31.85 -6.72
CA THR A 2 23.06 -30.58 -6.08
C THR A 2 21.98 -29.92 -6.95
N PRO A 3 20.90 -29.35 -6.39
CA PRO A 3 19.83 -28.78 -7.18
C PRO A 3 20.33 -27.54 -7.93
N THR A 4 20.27 -27.59 -9.25
CA THR A 4 20.53 -26.48 -10.16
C THR A 4 19.54 -25.35 -9.86
N TYR A 5 20.04 -24.16 -9.58
CA TYR A 5 19.27 -23.03 -9.06
C TYR A 5 18.09 -22.65 -9.97
N LYS A 6 16.86 -22.74 -9.44
CA LYS A 6 15.59 -22.42 -10.11
C LYS A 6 15.26 -20.92 -10.15
N HIS A 7 16.25 -20.05 -9.99
CA HIS A 7 16.01 -18.60 -9.86
C HIS A 7 15.53 -17.95 -11.17
N GLU A 8 16.00 -18.43 -12.33
CA GLU A 8 15.55 -17.93 -13.64
C GLU A 8 14.06 -18.19 -13.86
N LYS A 9 13.61 -19.40 -13.51
CA LYS A 9 12.19 -19.77 -13.58
C LYS A 9 11.34 -18.90 -12.64
N LEU A 10 11.80 -18.72 -11.41
CA LEU A 10 11.13 -17.84 -10.45
C LEU A 10 11.06 -16.39 -10.97
N GLY A 11 12.15 -15.88 -11.56
CA GLY A 11 12.18 -14.55 -12.15
C GLY A 11 11.16 -14.37 -13.27
N ALA A 12 11.02 -15.36 -14.16
CA ALA A 12 10.02 -15.34 -15.22
C ALA A 12 8.59 -15.36 -14.68
N GLU A 13 8.30 -16.18 -13.66
CA GLU A 13 6.99 -16.24 -13.00
C GLU A 13 6.63 -14.91 -12.32
N VAL A 14 7.60 -14.29 -11.61
CA VAL A 14 7.42 -12.98 -10.97
C VAL A 14 7.23 -11.88 -12.02
N GLY A 15 8.03 -11.86 -13.09
CA GLY A 15 7.92 -10.88 -14.17
C GLY A 15 6.55 -10.92 -14.84
N ALA A 16 6.07 -12.12 -15.20
CA ALA A 16 4.75 -12.29 -15.81
C ALA A 16 3.62 -11.78 -14.90
N LEU A 17 3.73 -11.99 -13.59
CA LEU A 17 2.78 -11.46 -12.62
C LEU A 17 2.82 -9.92 -12.54
N VAL A 18 4.01 -9.32 -12.56
CA VAL A 18 4.18 -7.86 -12.53
C VAL A 18 3.59 -7.22 -13.80
N ASP A 19 3.84 -7.80 -14.97
CA ASP A 19 3.27 -7.31 -16.24
C ASP A 19 1.75 -7.35 -16.23
N ALA A 20 1.15 -8.45 -15.76
CA ALA A 20 -0.30 -8.57 -15.62
C ALA A 20 -0.88 -7.50 -14.67
N LYS A 21 -0.20 -7.20 -13.56
CA LYS A 21 -0.62 -6.16 -12.61
C LYS A 21 -0.46 -4.75 -13.18
N GLN A 22 0.65 -4.45 -13.85
CA GLN A 22 0.88 -3.17 -14.53
C GLN A 22 -0.19 -2.91 -15.59
N ALA A 23 -0.56 -3.93 -16.37
CA ALA A 23 -1.64 -3.82 -17.34
C ALA A 23 -3.00 -3.53 -16.68
N ALA A 24 -3.29 -4.13 -15.52
CA ALA A 24 -4.56 -3.96 -14.82
C ALA A 24 -4.66 -2.64 -14.02
N TYR A 25 -3.57 -2.18 -13.41
CA TYR A 25 -3.57 -1.04 -12.48
C TYR A 25 -2.82 0.20 -13.00
N GLY A 26 -2.18 0.10 -14.16
CA GLY A 26 -1.22 1.08 -14.63
C GLY A 26 -0.03 1.24 -13.68
N ASP A 27 0.69 2.36 -13.83
CA ASP A 27 1.81 2.73 -12.94
C ASP A 27 1.32 3.29 -11.59
N ALA A 28 0.54 2.50 -10.84
CA ALA A 28 0.10 2.85 -9.49
C ALA A 28 1.31 3.03 -8.55
N PHE A 29 2.37 2.22 -8.73
CA PHE A 29 3.57 2.25 -7.92
C PHE A 29 4.34 3.58 -8.05
N GLY A 30 4.59 4.05 -9.28
CA GLY A 30 5.24 5.34 -9.53
C GLY A 30 4.35 6.54 -9.17
N LYS A 31 3.07 6.49 -9.51
CA LYS A 31 2.12 7.59 -9.23
C LYS A 31 1.87 7.79 -7.74
N ALA A 32 1.88 6.74 -6.93
CA ALA A 32 1.77 6.88 -5.49
C ALA A 32 2.92 7.70 -4.89
N GLY A 33 4.14 7.50 -5.41
CA GLY A 33 5.31 8.31 -5.02
C GLY A 33 5.12 9.80 -5.31
N GLN A 34 4.54 10.15 -6.47
CA GLN A 34 4.28 11.54 -6.84
C GLN A 34 3.29 12.22 -5.88
N VAL A 35 2.21 11.52 -5.49
CA VAL A 35 1.26 12.03 -4.49
C VAL A 35 1.95 12.20 -3.13
N LEU A 36 2.79 11.26 -2.72
CA LEU A 36 3.55 11.39 -1.46
C LEU A 36 4.52 12.56 -1.48
N SER A 37 5.15 12.88 -2.61
CA SER A 37 5.99 14.07 -2.74
C SER A 37 5.22 15.38 -2.57
N VAL A 38 3.92 15.40 -2.87
CA VAL A 38 3.04 16.55 -2.57
C VAL A 38 2.70 16.62 -1.08
N LEU A 39 2.41 15.48 -0.44
CA LEU A 39 2.01 15.41 0.97
C LEU A 39 3.19 15.58 1.95
N TYR A 40 4.38 15.13 1.56
CA TYR A 40 5.60 15.09 2.36
C TYR A 40 6.78 15.63 1.53
N PRO A 41 6.79 16.93 1.17
CA PRO A 41 7.80 17.50 0.27
C PRO A 41 9.23 17.40 0.83
N ASP A 42 9.38 17.44 2.15
CA ASP A 42 10.65 17.33 2.86
C ASP A 42 10.90 15.92 3.43
N GLY A 43 10.13 14.93 2.97
CA GLY A 43 10.14 13.56 3.51
C GLY A 43 9.21 13.34 4.69
N ILE A 44 9.09 12.07 5.11
CA ILE A 44 8.18 11.67 6.20
C ILE A 44 8.95 11.74 7.54
N PRO A 45 8.59 12.63 8.47
CA PRO A 45 9.24 12.65 9.78
C PRO A 45 8.85 11.43 10.61
N LEU A 46 9.76 10.97 11.49
CA LEU A 46 9.55 9.75 12.31
C LEU A 46 8.23 9.76 13.09
N ALA A 47 7.86 10.92 13.67
CA ALA A 47 6.60 11.08 14.40
C ALA A 47 5.33 10.90 13.54
N LYS A 48 5.45 10.94 12.21
CA LYS A 48 4.35 10.78 11.25
C LYS A 48 4.33 9.44 10.53
N LEU A 49 5.29 8.54 10.78
CA LEU A 49 5.37 7.25 10.07
C LEU A 49 4.06 6.46 10.13
N ASN A 50 3.40 6.48 11.28
CA ASN A 50 2.13 5.79 11.49
C ASN A 50 0.98 6.37 10.64
N ASP A 51 0.91 7.69 10.52
CA ASP A 51 -0.10 8.37 9.69
C ASP A 51 0.24 8.21 8.21
N ALA A 52 1.52 8.37 7.85
CA ALA A 52 2.01 8.16 6.49
C ALA A 52 1.73 6.74 6.01
N LEU A 53 1.95 5.72 6.84
CA LEU A 53 1.61 4.32 6.51
C LEU A 53 0.12 4.19 6.18
N THR A 54 -0.77 4.77 6.98
CA THR A 54 -2.21 4.75 6.71
C THR A 54 -2.53 5.44 5.38
N VAL A 55 -1.96 6.61 5.13
CA VAL A 55 -2.14 7.37 3.88
C VAL A 55 -1.69 6.56 2.67
N VAL A 56 -0.49 5.97 2.71
CA VAL A 56 0.06 5.14 1.63
C VAL A 56 -0.85 3.96 1.33
N ARG A 57 -1.35 3.27 2.37
CA ARG A 57 -2.27 2.14 2.20
C ARG A 57 -3.60 2.55 1.60
N ILE A 58 -4.15 3.70 1.99
CA ILE A 58 -5.38 4.23 1.38
C ILE A 58 -5.12 4.58 -0.08
N LEU A 59 -4.01 5.25 -0.37
CA LEU A 59 -3.63 5.66 -1.71
C LEU A 59 -3.49 4.46 -2.67
N ASP A 60 -2.84 3.38 -2.23
CA ASP A 60 -2.77 2.10 -2.95
C ASP A 60 -4.17 1.58 -3.33
N LYS A 61 -5.11 1.59 -2.37
CA LYS A 61 -6.49 1.17 -2.63
C LYS A 61 -7.23 2.11 -3.57
N LEU A 62 -6.97 3.42 -3.51
CA LEU A 62 -7.56 4.39 -4.45
C LEU A 62 -7.12 4.14 -5.89
N PHE A 63 -5.85 3.79 -6.13
CA PHE A 63 -5.41 3.38 -7.46
C PHE A 63 -6.17 2.14 -7.94
N ARG A 64 -6.28 1.10 -7.09
CA ARG A 64 -7.05 -0.09 -7.43
C ARG A 64 -8.51 0.24 -7.73
N ILE A 65 -9.17 1.08 -6.93
CA ILE A 65 -10.55 1.52 -7.14
C ILE A 65 -10.71 2.23 -8.49
N ALA A 66 -9.75 3.08 -8.85
CA ALA A 66 -9.80 3.88 -10.07
C ALA A 66 -9.51 3.09 -11.35
N THR A 67 -8.95 1.87 -11.25
CA THR A 67 -8.59 1.05 -12.40
C THR A 67 -9.43 -0.23 -12.48
N ASP A 68 -9.12 -1.23 -11.66
CA ASP A 68 -9.87 -2.47 -11.54
C ASP A 68 -10.13 -2.77 -10.06
N ARG A 69 -11.27 -2.27 -9.60
CA ARG A 69 -11.73 -2.40 -8.22
C ARG A 69 -11.86 -3.87 -7.81
N ASP A 70 -12.27 -4.75 -8.71
CA ASP A 70 -12.75 -6.10 -8.38
C ASP A 70 -11.71 -7.20 -8.63
N ALA A 71 -10.53 -6.84 -9.18
CA ALA A 71 -9.44 -7.74 -9.55
C ALA A 71 -8.98 -8.78 -8.49
N LEU A 72 -9.15 -8.50 -7.19
CA LEU A 72 -8.67 -9.36 -6.09
C LEU A 72 -9.79 -9.97 -5.23
N GLY A 73 -11.06 -9.84 -5.63
CA GLY A 73 -12.22 -10.42 -4.92
C GLY A 73 -12.58 -9.77 -3.57
N GLU A 74 -11.66 -9.05 -2.93
CA GLU A 74 -11.89 -8.26 -1.72
C GLU A 74 -12.32 -6.83 -2.05
N SER A 75 -13.16 -6.20 -1.21
CA SER A 75 -13.58 -4.82 -1.42
C SER A 75 -12.51 -3.82 -0.98
N PRO A 76 -11.91 -3.03 -1.90
CA PRO A 76 -10.94 -2.00 -1.53
C PRO A 76 -11.57 -0.86 -0.70
N TRP A 77 -12.89 -0.68 -0.77
CA TRP A 77 -13.59 0.28 0.10
C TRP A 77 -13.69 -0.20 1.55
N GLN A 78 -13.85 -1.51 1.78
CA GLN A 78 -13.81 -2.08 3.12
C GLN A 78 -12.42 -1.91 3.74
N ASP A 79 -11.36 -2.10 2.95
CA ASP A 79 -9.98 -1.81 3.37
C ASP A 79 -9.82 -0.34 3.81
N VAL A 80 -10.25 0.62 2.97
CA VAL A 80 -10.15 2.05 3.28
C VAL A 80 -10.90 2.40 4.57
N ALA A 81 -12.12 1.89 4.74
CA ALA A 81 -12.89 2.10 5.97
C ALA A 81 -12.17 1.52 7.19
N GLY A 82 -11.64 0.30 7.09
CA GLY A 82 -10.87 -0.33 8.16
C GLY A 82 -9.62 0.46 8.54
N TYR A 83 -8.85 0.95 7.56
CA TYR A 83 -7.65 1.75 7.81
C TYR A 83 -7.98 3.10 8.47
N ALA A 84 -9.08 3.74 8.05
CA ALA A 84 -9.55 4.98 8.67
C ALA A 84 -9.99 4.76 10.12
N LEU A 85 -10.69 3.66 10.43
CA LEU A 85 -11.08 3.30 11.80
C LEU A 85 -9.88 3.08 12.71
N LEU A 86 -8.87 2.32 12.25
CA LEU A 86 -7.63 2.08 12.99
C LEU A 86 -6.87 3.38 13.26
N ALA A 87 -6.79 4.28 12.28
CA ALA A 87 -6.15 5.58 12.44
C ALA A 87 -6.89 6.47 13.45
N LEU A 88 -8.23 6.48 13.39
CA LEU A 88 -9.07 7.22 14.33
C LEU A 88 -8.90 6.69 15.76
N GLU A 89 -8.89 5.38 15.95
CA GLU A 89 -8.66 4.77 17.25
C GLU A 89 -7.29 5.16 17.82
N ARG A 90 -6.24 5.04 17.01
CA ARG A 90 -4.87 5.44 17.40
C ARG A 90 -4.82 6.91 17.80
N GLN A 91 -5.44 7.79 17.02
CA GLN A 91 -5.51 9.23 17.32
C GLN A 91 -6.21 9.49 18.66
N ARG A 92 -7.30 8.79 18.96
CA ARG A 92 -8.01 8.90 20.25
C ARG A 92 -7.13 8.43 21.41
N ARG A 93 -6.47 7.28 21.29
CA ARG A 93 -5.57 6.74 22.32
C ARG A 93 -4.43 7.72 22.66
N MET A 94 -3.85 8.36 21.64
CA MET A 94 -2.80 9.37 21.83
C MET A 94 -3.32 10.61 22.56
N LYS A 95 -4.54 11.08 22.26
CA LYS A 95 -5.17 12.21 22.98
C LYS A 95 -5.48 11.86 24.43
N ASP A 96 -5.91 10.64 24.68
CA ASP A 96 -6.33 10.17 26.01
C ASP A 96 -5.14 9.73 26.89
N GLY A 97 -3.90 9.89 26.43
CA GLY A 97 -2.69 9.49 27.17
C GLY A 97 -2.52 7.97 27.33
N ARG A 98 -3.32 7.15 26.63
CA ARG A 98 -3.20 5.70 26.65
C ARG A 98 -2.11 5.26 25.69
N GLN A 99 -0.88 5.12 26.19
CA GLN A 99 0.17 4.40 25.48
C GLN A 99 -0.26 2.94 25.28
N GLN A 100 -0.14 2.42 24.06
CA GLN A 100 -0.21 0.98 23.82
C GLN A 100 1.02 0.31 24.44
N PRO A 101 0.91 -0.93 24.96
CA PRO A 101 2.08 -1.77 25.21
C PRO A 101 2.84 -2.07 23.92
#